data_AF-A0A5C5ZFN1-F1
#
_entry.id   AF-A0A5C5ZFN1-F1
#
_cell.length_a   1.000
_cell.length_b   1.000
_cell.length_c   1.000
_cell.angle_alpha   90.00
_cell.angle_beta   90.00
_cell.angle_gamma   90.00
#
_symmetry.space_group_name_H-M   'P 1'
#
loop_
_entity.id
_entity.type
_entity.pdbx_description
1 polymer ?
#
loop_
_entity_poly.entity_id
_entity_poly.type
_entity_poly.pdbx_seq_one_letter_code
_entity_poly.pdbx_strand_id
1 'polypeptide(L)' 'MTSNPIIDELHRVRSELLAESGGTLKGLVADLQKRQQASGREILLPPTKPLPAAAQVDPSLTKQQSEASSGGG' A
#
# COMPACT_ATOMS: atom_id res chain seq x y z
N MET A 1 16.19 -0.95 -12.29
CA MET A 1 17.37 -1.76 -12.00
C MET A 1 17.91 -1.30 -10.66
N THR A 2 17.30 -1.83 -9.61
CA THR A 2 17.76 -1.70 -8.24
C THR A 2 18.85 -2.75 -7.99
N SER A 3 19.53 -2.69 -6.85
CA SER A 3 20.47 -3.74 -6.45
C SER A 3 19.78 -5.03 -6.00
N ASN A 4 18.44 -5.02 -5.86
CA ASN A 4 17.67 -6.15 -5.36
C ASN A 4 16.74 -6.70 -6.46
N PRO A 5 17.00 -7.92 -6.98
CA PRO A 5 16.22 -8.49 -8.07
C PRO A 5 14.73 -8.68 -7.73
N ILE A 6 14.39 -8.86 -6.45
CA ILE A 6 13.00 -8.98 -6.00
C ILE A 6 12.25 -7.67 -6.21
N ILE A 7 12.91 -6.53 -5.95
CA ILE A 7 12.29 -5.21 -6.10
C ILE A 7 12.09 -4.87 -7.58
N ASP A 8 13.04 -5.22 -8.43
CA ASP A 8 12.88 -5.03 -9.87
C ASP A 8 11.73 -5.87 -10.44
N GLU A 9 11.57 -7.10 -9.98
CA GLU A 9 10.44 -7.95 -10.37
C GLU A 9 9.10 -7.37 -9.89
N LEU A 10 9.03 -6.88 -8.65
CA LEU A 10 7.83 -6.21 -8.14
C LEU A 10 7.47 -4.98 -8.98
N HIS A 11 8.45 -4.18 -9.39
CA HIS A 11 8.22 -3.03 -10.26
C HIS A 11 7.76 -3.42 -11.65
N ARG A 12 8.31 -4.50 -12.22
CA ARG A 12 7.88 -5.04 -13.51
C ARG A 12 6.42 -5.48 -13.46
N VAL A 13 6.08 -6.36 -12.51
CA VAL A 13 4.71 -6.87 -12.35
C VAL A 13 3.73 -5.74 -12.06
N ARG A 14 4.11 -4.76 -11.22
CA ARG A 14 3.27 -3.57 -10.96
C ARG A 14 2.99 -2.79 -12.25
N SER A 15 4.01 -2.60 -13.09
CA SER A 15 3.86 -1.88 -14.37
C SER A 15 2.91 -2.60 -15.31
N GLU A 16 3.02 -3.94 -15.39
CA GLU A 16 2.13 -4.78 -16.20
C GLU A 16 0.67 -4.69 -15.72
N LEU A 17 0.43 -4.88 -14.43
CA LEU A 17 -0.92 -4.78 -13.84
C LEU A 17 -1.54 -3.40 -14.04
N LEU A 18 -0.75 -2.34 -13.92
CA LEU A 18 -1.22 -0.98 -14.18
C LEU A 18 -1.57 -0.80 -15.65
N ALA A 19 -0.72 -1.25 -16.58
CA ALA A 19 -0.97 -1.14 -18.02
C ALA A 19 -2.27 -1.86 -18.43
N GLU A 20 -2.49 -3.08 -17.94
CA GLU A 20 -3.74 -3.83 -18.15
C GLU A 20 -4.99 -3.09 -17.64
N SER A 21 -4.82 -2.28 -16.60
CA SER A 21 -5.91 -1.57 -15.92
C SER A 21 -6.02 -0.09 -16.29
N GLY A 22 -5.50 0.32 -17.46
CA GLY A 22 -5.60 1.70 -17.95
C GLY A 22 -4.58 2.66 -17.36
N GLY A 23 -3.44 2.15 -16.89
CA GLY A 23 -2.27 2.91 -16.44
C GLY A 23 -2.41 3.60 -15.08
N THR A 24 -3.54 3.44 -14.39
CA THR A 24 -3.81 4.15 -13.13
C THR A 24 -4.11 3.17 -11.99
N LEU A 25 -3.70 3.54 -10.78
CA LEU A 25 -4.02 2.77 -9.57
C LEU A 25 -5.54 2.66 -9.37
N LYS A 26 -6.28 3.74 -9.67
CA LYS A 26 -7.74 3.75 -9.61
C LYS A 26 -8.35 2.70 -10.56
N GLY A 27 -7.83 2.60 -11.78
CA GLY A 27 -8.25 1.59 -12.74
C GLY A 27 -7.98 0.17 -12.25
N LEU A 28 -6.78 -0.08 -11.70
CA LEU A 28 -6.42 -1.37 -11.12
C LEU A 28 -7.35 -1.77 -9.98
N VAL A 29 -7.62 -0.87 -9.04
CA VAL A 29 -8.55 -1.13 -7.92
C VAL A 29 -9.96 -1.43 -8.44
N ALA A 30 -10.45 -0.68 -9.42
CA ALA A 30 -11.76 -0.91 -10.00
C ALA A 30 -11.85 -2.28 -10.71
N ASP A 31 -10.81 -2.70 -11.42
CA ASP A 31 -10.77 -4.02 -12.06
C ASP A 31 -10.75 -5.15 -11.02
N LEU A 32 -9.93 -5.02 -9.96
CA LEU A 32 -9.91 -5.98 -8.86
C LEU A 32 -11.27 -6.11 -8.17
N GLN A 33 -11.98 -5.00 -7.95
CA GLN A 33 -13.34 -5.01 -7.39
C GLN A 33 -14.34 -5.74 -8.30
N LYS A 34 -14.26 -5.52 -9.61
CA LYS A 34 -15.10 -6.26 -10.58
C LYS A 34 -14.84 -7.75 -10.53
N ARG A 35 -13.56 -8.17 -10.53
CA ARG A 35 -13.17 -9.58 -10.42
C ARG A 35 -13.63 -10.19 -9.10
N GLN A 36 -13.52 -9.45 -8.00
CA GLN A 36 -14.01 -9.88 -6.69
C GLN A 36 -15.53 -10.10 -6.72
N GLN A 37 -16.29 -9.15 -7.25
CA GLN A 37 -17.75 -9.28 -7.39
C GLN A 37 -18.16 -10.47 -8.28
N ALA A 38 -17.42 -10.70 -9.36
CA ALA A 38 -17.66 -11.83 -10.27
C ALA A 38 -17.24 -13.19 -9.68
N SER A 39 -16.45 -13.23 -8.61
CA SER A 39 -15.88 -14.47 -8.07
C SER A 39 -16.88 -15.37 -7.34
N GLY A 40 -18.06 -14.84 -6.99
CA GLY A 40 -19.06 -15.56 -6.18
C GLY A 40 -18.62 -15.86 -4.75
N ARG A 41 -17.44 -15.37 -4.32
CA ARG A 41 -16.93 -15.51 -2.96
C ARG A 41 -17.58 -14.49 -2.03
N GLU A 42 -17.81 -14.89 -0.78
CA GLU A 42 -18.26 -13.98 0.27
C GLU A 42 -17.24 -12.87 0.49
N ILE A 43 -17.71 -11.62 0.51
CA ILE A 43 -16.89 -10.44 0.77
C ILE A 43 -17.04 -10.09 2.25
N LEU A 44 -16.02 -10.43 3.04
CA LEU A 44 -15.97 -10.05 4.45
C LEU A 44 -15.63 -8.55 4.57
N LEU A 45 -16.57 -7.77 5.11
CA LEU A 45 -16.32 -6.38 5.45
C LEU A 45 -15.58 -6.32 6.79
N PRO A 46 -14.59 -5.42 6.94
CA PRO A 46 -13.96 -5.21 8.23
C PRO A 46 -15.00 -4.75 9.25
N PRO A 47 -14.87 -5.14 10.53
CA PRO A 47 -15.77 -4.68 11.57
C PRO A 47 -15.72 -3.15 11.64
N THR A 48 -16.89 -2.51 11.55
CA THR A 48 -17.05 -1.05 11.62
C THR A 48 -16.80 -0.48 13.02
N LYS A 49 -16.34 -1.30 13.97
CA LYS A 49 -16.08 -0.85 15.33
C LYS A 49 -14.89 0.11 15.28
N PRO A 50 -15.06 1.40 15.66
CA PRO A 50 -13.94 2.32 15.72
C PRO A 50 -12.87 1.73 16.65
N LEU A 51 -11.63 1.68 16.17
CA LEU A 51 -10.49 1.35 17.04
C LEU A 51 -10.52 2.35 18.22
N PRO A 52 -10.43 1.89 19.48
CA PRO A 52 -10.30 2.79 20.60
C PRO A 52 -9.06 3.66 20.41
N ALA A 53 -9.17 4.97 20.69
CA ALA A 53 -8.14 5.98 20.46
C ALA A 53 -6.75 5.62 21.04
N ALA A 54 -6.67 4.68 21.99
CA ALA A 54 -5.43 4.18 22.58
C ALA A 54 -4.57 3.29 21.65
N ALA A 55 -5.07 2.87 20.49
CA ALA A 55 -4.28 2.13 19.50
C ALA A 55 -3.54 3.04 18.50
N GLN A 56 -3.68 4.37 18.63
CA GLN A 56 -2.94 5.32 17.82
C GLN A 56 -1.53 5.49 18.39
N VAL A 57 -0.58 4.86 17.69
CA VAL A 57 0.85 5.19 17.59
C VAL A 57 1.59 5.34 18.94
N ASP A 58 2.48 4.42 19.25
CA ASP A 58 3.50 4.67 20.27
C ASP A 58 4.33 5.90 19.85
N PRO A 59 4.29 7.03 20.59
CA PRO A 59 5.05 8.23 20.26
C PRO A 59 6.57 8.01 20.29
N SER A 60 7.05 6.86 20.76
CA SER A 60 8.47 6.49 20.73
C SER A 60 9.05 6.35 19.30
N LEU A 61 8.24 6.01 18.30
CA LEU A 61 8.68 5.87 16.90
C LEU A 61 8.81 7.22 16.16
N THR A 62 8.18 8.29 16.66
CA THR A 62 8.21 9.62 16.04
C THR A 62 9.50 10.39 16.33
N LYS A 63 10.27 10.02 17.37
CA LYS A 63 11.49 10.76 17.76
C LYS A 63 12.74 10.46 16.92
N GLN A 64 12.77 9.37 16.14
CA GLN A 64 13.99 9.01 15.39
C GLN A 64 14.19 9.78 14.06
N GLN A 65 13.22 10.57 13.60
CA GLN A 65 13.38 11.36 12.36
C GLN A 65 13.83 12.80 12.58
N SER A 66 13.85 13.31 13.82
CA SER A 66 14.24 14.71 14.09
C SER A 66 15.74 14.94 14.35
N GLU A 67 16.56 13.88 14.48
CA GLU A 67 17.99 14.03 14.79
C GLU A 67 18.93 13.91 13.57
N ALA A 68 18.41 13.62 12.37
CA ALA A 68 19.23 13.45 11.17
C ALA A 68 19.40 14.73 10.32
N SER A 69 18.91 15.89 10.77
CA SER A 69 18.97 17.15 10.01
C SER A 69 19.52 18.32 10.82
N SER A 70 20.73 18.16 11.36
CA SER A 70 21.53 19.30 11.84
C SER A 70 23.02 18.96 11.83
N GLY A 71 23.61 18.93 10.63
CA GLY A 71 25.06 18.85 10.44
C GLY A 71 25.43 19.50 9.12
N GLY A 72 25.76 20.79 9.13
CA GLY A 72 26.23 21.51 7.95
C GLY A 72 26.24 23.01 8.13
N GLY A 73 27.37 23.53 8.62
CA GLY A 73 27.71 24.95 8.75
C GLY A 73 29.07 25.11 9.40
#